data_AF-A0AA37HIR8-F1
#
_entry.id   AF-A0AA37HIR8-F1
#
_cell.length_a   1.000
_cell.length_b   1.000
_cell.length_c   1.000
_cell.angle_alpha   90.00
_cell.angle_beta   90.00
_cell.angle_gamma   90.00
#
_symmetry.space_group_name_H-M   'P 1'
#
loop_
_entity.id
_entity.type
_entity.pdbx_description
1 polymer ?
#
loop_
_entity_poly.entity_id
_entity_poly.type
_entity_poly.pdbx_seq_one_letter_code
_entity_poly.pdbx_strand_id
1 'polypeptide(L)'
;MRNVASPYWRPWLKPAHRCLVPITSFSEYASTKPRKTPVWFALDESRPLFAFAGIWRPLTGVREPKREEPLPEEHRLFSFLTTEANGVVGPVHPKAMPVLLTTADDGRTWLEAPAEEALQLQRPLSDEMMAEVARGMRQDGI
;
A
#
# COMPACT_ATOMS: atom_id res chain seq x y z
N MET A 1 6.42 0.28 -2.39
CA MET A 1 7.77 -0.26 -2.62
C MET A 1 7.66 -1.42 -3.59
N ARG A 2 8.26 -1.31 -4.79
CA ARG A 2 8.22 -2.36 -5.84
C ARG A 2 9.47 -3.24 -5.83
N ASN A 3 10.66 -2.63 -5.88
CA ASN A 3 11.92 -3.37 -5.93
C ASN A 3 12.44 -3.72 -4.53
N VAL A 4 12.07 -4.90 -4.03
CA VAL A 4 12.48 -5.42 -2.71
C VAL A 4 13.93 -5.90 -2.66
N ALA A 5 14.56 -6.14 -3.81
CA ALA A 5 15.98 -6.47 -3.90
C ALA A 5 16.90 -5.26 -3.75
N SER A 6 16.35 -4.03 -3.74
CA SER A 6 17.13 -2.80 -3.56
C SER A 6 17.88 -2.81 -2.22
N PRO A 7 19.19 -2.48 -2.21
CA PRO A 7 19.97 -2.34 -0.97
C PRO A 7 19.36 -1.36 0.02
N TYR A 8 18.61 -0.36 -0.47
CA TYR A 8 17.90 0.59 0.37
C TYR A 8 16.80 -0.07 1.21
N TRP A 9 16.09 -1.06 0.63
CA TRP A 9 14.91 -1.69 1.24
C TRP A 9 15.23 -2.97 1.99
N ARG A 10 16.21 -3.77 1.53
CA ARG A 10 16.57 -5.08 2.10
C ARG A 10 16.71 -5.09 3.63
N PRO A 11 17.33 -4.09 4.30
CA PRO A 11 17.45 -4.09 5.76
C PRO A 11 16.10 -4.02 6.49
N TRP A 12 15.10 -3.40 5.87
CA TRP A 12 13.79 -3.11 6.46
C TRP A 12 12.72 -4.18 6.15
N LEU A 13 13.12 -5.30 5.52
CA LEU A 13 12.21 -6.43 5.22
C LEU A 13 12.20 -7.49 6.34
N LYS A 14 12.96 -7.30 7.41
CA LYS A 14 12.95 -8.19 8.58
C LYS A 14 11.62 -8.04 9.34
N PRO A 15 11.10 -9.08 10.01
CA PRO A 15 9.85 -9.04 10.78
C PRO A 15 9.71 -7.81 11.70
N ALA A 16 10.78 -7.41 12.39
CA ALA A 16 10.81 -6.24 13.28
C ALA A 16 10.44 -4.89 12.61
N HIS A 17 10.50 -4.81 11.28
CA HIS A 17 10.21 -3.62 10.49
C HIS A 17 8.94 -3.77 9.64
N ARG A 18 8.16 -4.84 9.80
CA ARG A 18 6.91 -5.03 9.07
C ARG A 18 5.74 -4.56 9.90
N CYS A 19 4.70 -4.07 9.24
CA CYS A 19 3.46 -3.65 9.85
C CYS A 19 2.28 -3.94 8.92
N LEU A 20 1.07 -3.92 9.47
CA LEU A 20 -0.17 -3.90 8.70
C LEU A 20 -0.62 -2.44 8.57
N VAL A 21 -1.01 -2.04 7.36
CA VAL A 21 -1.61 -0.71 7.12
C VAL A 21 -3.11 -0.93 6.89
N PRO A 22 -3.97 -0.78 7.91
CA PRO A 22 -5.38 -1.11 7.82
C PRO A 22 -6.12 -0.12 6.92
N ILE A 23 -6.95 -0.64 6.01
CA ILE A 23 -7.79 0.13 5.09
C ILE A 23 -9.09 -0.61 4.77
N THR A 24 -10.08 0.12 4.28
CA THR A 24 -11.35 -0.42 3.76
C THR A 24 -11.50 -0.18 2.25
N SER A 25 -10.77 0.79 1.71
CA SER A 25 -10.70 1.10 0.28
C SER A 25 -9.39 1.82 -0.04
N PHE A 26 -9.02 1.86 -1.32
CA PHE A 26 -7.91 2.69 -1.80
C PHE A 26 -8.26 3.33 -3.14
N SER A 27 -7.57 4.42 -3.49
CA SER A 27 -7.85 5.16 -4.72
C SER A 27 -6.67 5.17 -5.69
N GLU A 28 -6.98 5.06 -6.97
CA GLU A 28 -6.08 5.39 -8.07
C GLU A 28 -6.71 6.41 -9.01
N TYR A 29 -5.89 7.12 -9.77
CA TYR A 29 -6.36 8.18 -10.67
C TYR A 29 -6.42 7.70 -12.12
N ALA A 30 -7.63 7.59 -12.67
CA ALA A 30 -7.85 7.39 -14.10
C ALA A 30 -7.36 8.62 -14.89
N SER A 31 -6.70 8.38 -16.02
CA SER A 31 -6.15 9.43 -16.90
C SER A 31 -7.22 10.05 -17.83
N THR A 32 -8.29 10.59 -17.23
CA THR A 32 -9.39 11.28 -17.91
C THR A 32 -9.06 12.76 -18.20
N LYS A 33 -9.83 13.39 -19.10
CA LYS A 33 -9.75 14.82 -19.45
C LYS A 33 -11.04 15.54 -19.01
N PRO A 34 -11.00 16.81 -18.56
CA PRO A 34 -9.83 17.70 -18.46
C PRO A 34 -8.97 17.49 -17.20
N ARG A 35 -9.44 16.70 -16.24
CA ARG A 35 -8.72 16.36 -15.00
C ARG A 35 -8.80 14.87 -14.77
N LYS A 36 -7.78 14.32 -14.12
CA LYS A 36 -7.78 12.93 -13.66
C LYS A 36 -8.97 12.66 -12.73
N THR A 37 -9.59 11.52 -12.90
CA THR A 37 -10.76 11.09 -12.14
C THR A 37 -10.32 10.09 -11.08
N PRO A 38 -10.58 10.34 -9.78
CA PRO A 38 -10.39 9.33 -8.74
C PRO A 38 -11.30 8.13 -9.00
N VAL A 39 -10.75 6.94 -8.83
CA VAL A 39 -11.46 5.67 -8.83
C VAL A 39 -11.10 4.98 -7.52
N TRP A 40 -12.09 4.37 -6.88
CA TRP A 40 -11.95 3.71 -5.59
C TRP A 40 -12.14 2.21 -5.75
N PHE A 41 -11.25 1.45 -5.11
CA PHE A 41 -11.24 -0.01 -5.13
C PHE A 41 -11.34 -0.54 -3.70
N ALA A 42 -12.07 -1.63 -3.55
CA ALA A 42 -12.17 -2.40 -2.30
C ALA A 42 -12.30 -3.89 -2.64
N LEU A 43 -12.38 -4.73 -1.60
CA LEU A 43 -12.64 -6.17 -1.80
C LEU A 43 -14.02 -6.41 -2.41
N ASP A 44 -15.02 -5.67 -1.93
CA ASP A 44 -16.39 -5.63 -2.45
C ASP A 44 -17.10 -4.34 -1.98
N GLU A 45 -18.38 -4.19 -2.34
CA GLU A 45 -19.21 -3.04 -1.97
C GLU A 45 -19.44 -2.89 -0.45
N SER A 46 -19.29 -3.96 0.34
CA SER A 46 -19.38 -3.89 1.81
C SER A 46 -18.12 -3.30 2.46
N ARG A 47 -17.03 -3.20 1.69
CA ARG A 47 -15.74 -2.59 2.07
C ARG A 47 -15.22 -3.11 3.43
N PRO A 48 -15.07 -4.43 3.59
CA PRO A 48 -14.55 -5.01 4.82
C PRO A 48 -13.12 -4.52 5.08
N LEU A 49 -12.66 -4.62 6.34
CA LEU A 49 -11.30 -4.25 6.71
C LEU A 49 -10.29 -5.24 6.13
N PHE A 50 -9.25 -4.73 5.48
CA PHE A 50 -8.06 -5.47 5.07
C PHE A 50 -6.81 -4.61 5.30
N ALA A 51 -5.64 -5.06 4.84
CA ALA A 51 -4.41 -4.31 5.04
C ALA A 51 -3.52 -4.27 3.81
N PHE A 52 -2.71 -3.22 3.69
CA PHE A 52 -1.51 -3.29 2.86
C PHE A 52 -0.36 -3.98 3.61
N ALA A 53 0.50 -4.67 2.86
CA ALA A 53 1.78 -5.18 3.35
C ALA A 53 2.74 -4.00 3.62
N GLY A 54 2.75 -3.55 4.87
CA GLY A 54 3.50 -2.38 5.33
C GLY A 54 4.91 -2.72 5.82
N ILE A 55 5.80 -1.74 5.71
CA ILE A 55 7.05 -1.67 6.46
C ILE A 55 7.12 -0.35 7.22
N TRP A 56 7.78 -0.36 8.37
CA TRP A 56 8.03 0.82 9.17
C TRP A 56 9.50 0.89 9.58
N ARG A 57 10.00 2.11 9.77
CA ARG A 57 11.33 2.34 10.32
C ARG A 57 11.42 3.67 11.07
N PRO A 58 12.29 3.77 12.08
CA PRO A 58 12.70 5.07 12.59
C PRO A 58 13.54 5.81 11.54
N LEU A 59 13.39 7.12 11.48
CA LEU A 59 14.26 8.02 10.75
C LEU A 59 14.54 9.23 11.64
N THR A 60 15.79 9.44 12.01
CA THR A 60 16.21 10.72 12.61
C THR A 60 16.53 11.69 11.50
N GLY A 61 15.89 12.85 11.49
CA GLY A 61 16.14 13.88 10.49
C GLY A 61 15.19 15.06 10.57
N VAL A 62 15.45 16.05 9.71
CA VAL A 62 14.60 17.22 9.56
C VAL A 62 13.45 16.84 8.63
N ARG A 63 12.21 16.99 9.10
CA ARG A 63 11.02 16.66 8.30
C ARG A 63 9.91 17.71 8.37
N GLU A 64 10.28 19.00 8.36
CA GLU A 64 9.35 20.12 8.22
C GLU A 64 10.04 21.27 7.45
N PRO A 65 9.68 21.53 6.17
CA PRO A 65 10.34 22.59 5.39
C PRO A 65 9.94 24.01 5.82
N LYS A 66 9.09 24.18 6.83
CA LYS A 66 8.51 25.47 7.26
C LYS A 66 8.98 25.96 8.64
N ARG A 67 9.83 25.22 9.36
CA ARG A 67 10.44 25.75 10.59
C ARG A 67 11.57 26.72 10.23
N GLU A 68 11.62 27.84 10.93
CA GLU A 68 12.70 28.83 10.81
C GLU A 68 14.07 28.23 11.19
N GLU A 69 14.08 27.31 12.17
CA GLU A 69 15.25 26.51 12.55
C GLU A 69 14.91 25.01 12.50
N PRO A 70 15.25 24.30 11.41
CA PRO A 70 14.99 22.88 11.29
C PRO A 70 15.89 22.06 12.23
N LEU A 71 15.31 21.42 13.24
CA LEU A 71 16.01 20.50 14.13
C LEU A 71 15.80 19.03 13.70
N PRO A 72 16.83 18.17 13.80
CA PRO A 72 16.65 16.73 13.62
C PRO A 72 15.77 16.15 14.72
N GLU A 73 14.71 15.44 14.31
CA GLU A 73 13.79 14.76 15.22
C GLU A 73 13.69 13.27 14.85
N GLU A 74 13.28 12.42 15.78
CA GLU A 74 12.98 11.02 15.50
C GLU A 74 11.57 10.88 14.91
N HIS A 75 11.49 10.32 13.71
CA HIS A 75 10.24 10.05 13.00
C HIS A 75 10.00 8.56 12.91
N ARG A 76 8.76 8.11 13.13
CA ARG A 76 8.33 6.75 12.78
C ARG A 76 7.62 6.79 11.44
N LEU A 77 8.30 6.33 10.39
CA LEU A 77 7.81 6.39 9.03
C LEU A 77 7.38 5.01 8.56
N PHE A 78 6.40 4.96 7.67
CA PHE A 78 5.99 3.73 7.02
C PHE A 78 5.93 3.88 5.50
N SER A 79 5.98 2.73 4.84
CA SER A 79 5.67 2.54 3.42
C SER A 79 4.95 1.20 3.29
N PHE A 80 4.40 0.90 2.11
CA PHE A 80 3.80 -0.40 1.84
C PHE A 80 4.26 -0.92 0.48
N LEU A 81 4.20 -2.24 0.29
CA LEU A 81 4.61 -2.89 -0.94
C LEU A 81 3.62 -2.60 -2.06
N THR A 82 4.14 -2.57 -3.27
CA THR A 82 3.35 -2.49 -4.50
C THR A 82 3.76 -3.61 -5.44
N THR A 83 2.83 -4.02 -6.29
CA THR A 83 2.94 -5.14 -7.25
C THR A 83 2.34 -4.71 -8.60
N GLU A 84 2.48 -5.53 -9.64
CA GLU A 84 1.80 -5.31 -10.92
C GLU A 84 0.29 -5.16 -10.69
N ALA A 85 -0.37 -4.31 -11.49
CA ALA A 85 -1.82 -4.14 -11.40
C ALA A 85 -2.53 -5.40 -11.93
N ASN A 86 -3.63 -5.78 -11.28
CA ASN A 86 -4.51 -6.85 -11.75
C ASN A 86 -5.46 -6.35 -12.86
N GLY A 87 -6.37 -7.19 -13.35
CA GLY A 87 -7.32 -6.85 -14.41
C GLY A 87 -8.37 -5.80 -14.02
N VAL A 88 -8.57 -5.56 -12.72
CA VAL A 88 -9.51 -4.54 -12.20
C VAL A 88 -8.83 -3.17 -12.10
N VAL A 89 -7.63 -3.09 -11.51
CA VAL A 89 -6.90 -1.83 -11.34
C VAL A 89 -6.19 -1.42 -12.63
N GLY A 90 -5.69 -2.38 -13.40
CA GLY A 90 -4.87 -2.14 -14.60
C GLY A 90 -5.49 -1.20 -15.63
N PRO A 91 -6.79 -1.31 -15.96
CA PRO A 91 -7.48 -0.37 -16.85
C PRO A 91 -7.48 1.09 -16.36
N VAL A 92 -7.34 1.32 -15.06
CA VAL A 92 -7.32 2.65 -14.44
C VAL A 92 -5.88 3.14 -14.22
N HIS A 93 -5.02 2.28 -13.69
CA HIS A 93 -3.62 2.56 -13.37
C HIS A 93 -2.73 1.33 -13.63
N PRO A 94 -2.17 1.19 -14.85
CA PRO A 94 -1.51 -0.05 -15.28
C PRO A 94 -0.15 -0.30 -14.62
N LYS A 95 0.45 0.74 -14.01
CA LYS A 95 1.84 0.66 -13.53
C LYS A 95 1.98 -0.19 -12.28
N ALA A 96 1.01 -0.14 -11.38
CA ALA A 96 1.08 -0.82 -10.10
C ALA A 96 -0.26 -0.81 -9.38
N MET A 97 -0.43 -1.76 -8.47
CA MET A 97 -1.38 -1.69 -7.36
C MET A 97 -0.66 -1.95 -6.02
N PRO A 98 -1.26 -1.63 -4.88
CA PRO A 98 -0.76 -2.04 -3.58
C PRO A 98 -0.83 -3.56 -3.39
N VAL A 99 0.04 -4.12 -2.54
CA VAL A 99 -0.08 -5.52 -2.08
C VAL A 99 -1.14 -5.59 -1.00
N LEU A 100 -2.16 -6.43 -1.21
CA LEU A 100 -3.29 -6.58 -0.29
C LEU A 100 -3.18 -7.87 0.52
N LEU A 101 -3.33 -7.76 1.84
CA LEU A 101 -3.42 -8.85 2.79
C LEU A 101 -4.88 -8.97 3.19
N THR A 102 -5.54 -10.03 2.74
CA THR A 102 -7.00 -10.18 2.82
C THR A 102 -7.46 -11.14 3.91
N THR A 103 -6.54 -11.95 4.43
CA THR A 103 -6.81 -12.93 5.47
C THR A 103 -5.94 -12.68 6.71
N ALA A 104 -6.36 -13.23 7.84
CA ALA A 104 -5.54 -13.21 9.06
C ALA A 104 -4.21 -13.95 8.86
N ASP A 105 -4.20 -15.01 8.05
CA ASP A 105 -3.01 -15.80 7.74
C ASP A 105 -2.03 -15.05 6.84
N ASP A 106 -2.53 -14.28 5.85
CA ASP A 106 -1.69 -13.36 5.08
C ASP A 106 -1.04 -12.33 6.00
N GLY A 107 -1.82 -11.78 6.94
CA GLY A 107 -1.35 -10.82 7.93
C GLY A 107 -0.27 -11.42 8.85
N ARG A 108 -0.49 -12.63 9.35
CA ARG A 108 0.46 -13.36 10.18
C ARG A 108 1.74 -13.68 9.43
N THR A 109 1.60 -14.25 8.22
CA THR A 109 2.74 -14.55 7.34
C THR A 109 3.55 -13.29 7.07
N TRP A 110 2.88 -12.18 6.76
CA TRP A 110 3.56 -10.91 6.56
C TRP A 110 4.30 -10.46 7.81
N LEU A 111 3.72 -10.55 9.01
CA LEU A 111 4.36 -10.04 10.22
C LEU A 111 5.49 -10.96 10.75
N GLU A 112 5.34 -12.28 10.63
CA GLU A 112 6.12 -13.24 11.42
C GLU A 112 7.08 -14.08 10.56
N ALA A 113 6.73 -14.40 9.30
CA ALA A 113 7.47 -15.36 8.50
C ALA A 113 8.87 -14.85 8.07
N PRO A 114 9.80 -15.74 7.70
CA PRO A 114 11.04 -15.37 7.04
C PRO A 114 10.77 -14.48 5.81
N ALA A 115 11.71 -13.59 5.49
CA ALA A 115 11.52 -12.62 4.40
C ALA A 115 11.22 -13.28 3.05
N GLU A 116 11.83 -14.42 2.76
CA GLU A 116 11.61 -15.17 1.53
C GLU A 116 10.16 -15.63 1.36
N GLU A 117 9.53 -16.10 2.44
CA GLU A 117 8.14 -16.55 2.47
C GLU A 117 7.18 -15.35 2.43
N ALA A 118 7.41 -14.34 3.27
CA ALA A 118 6.57 -13.15 3.31
C ALA A 118 6.55 -12.39 1.97
N LEU A 119 7.66 -12.39 1.23
CA LEU A 119 7.73 -11.73 -0.07
C LEU A 119 6.96 -12.46 -1.18
N GLN A 120 6.55 -13.72 -0.98
CA GLN A 120 5.60 -14.39 -1.90
C GLN A 120 4.22 -13.71 -1.91
N LEU A 121 3.90 -12.94 -0.86
CA LEU A 121 2.69 -12.12 -0.81
C LEU A 121 2.77 -10.88 -1.72
N GLN A 122 3.95 -10.51 -2.24
CA GLN A 122 4.11 -9.40 -3.17
C GLN A 122 3.62 -9.76 -4.59
N ARG A 123 2.31 -9.98 -4.71
CA ARG A 123 1.61 -10.38 -5.94
C ARG A 123 0.28 -9.64 -6.05
N PRO A 124 -0.25 -9.44 -7.27
CA PRO A 124 -1.60 -8.87 -7.44
C PRO A 124 -2.65 -9.74 -6.74
N LEU A 125 -3.69 -9.10 -6.20
CA LEU A 125 -4.89 -9.80 -5.76
C LEU A 125 -5.65 -10.30 -7.01
N SER A 126 -6.35 -11.44 -6.92
CA SER A 126 -7.12 -11.93 -8.06
C SER A 126 -8.26 -10.97 -8.41
N ASP A 127 -8.63 -10.95 -9.69
CA ASP A 127 -9.62 -10.00 -10.22
C ASP A 127 -10.99 -10.20 -9.55
N GLU A 128 -11.32 -11.43 -9.20
CA GLU A 128 -12.60 -11.82 -8.56
C GLU A 128 -12.74 -11.31 -7.13
N MET A 129 -11.65 -10.92 -6.48
CA MET A 129 -11.62 -10.45 -5.09
C MET A 129 -11.52 -8.93 -4.98
N MET A 130 -11.80 -8.20 -6.06
CA MET A 130 -11.71 -6.74 -6.08
C MET A 130 -12.82 -6.13 -6.92
N ALA A 131 -13.37 -5.02 -6.42
CA ALA A 131 -14.37 -4.23 -7.13
C ALA A 131 -13.98 -2.75 -7.19
N GLU A 132 -14.39 -2.08 -8.26
CA GLU A 132 -14.51 -0.62 -8.28
C GLU A 132 -15.79 -0.23 -7.54
N VAL A 133 -15.66 0.50 -6.43
CA VAL A 133 -16.77 0.82 -5.51
C VAL A 133 -17.19 2.29 -5.53
N ALA A 134 -16.42 3.17 -6.17
CA ALA A 134 -16.79 4.57 -6.42
C ALA A 134 -15.89 5.21 -7.50
N ARG A 135 -16.41 6.27 -8.15
CA ARG A 135 -15.69 7.05 -9.15
C ARG A 135 -16.12 8.51 -9.13
N GLY A 136 -15.19 9.42 -9.38
CA GLY A 136 -15.49 10.85 -9.60
C GLY A 136 -15.16 11.75 -8.41
N MET A 137 -15.52 11.34 -7.19
CA MET A 137 -15.27 12.11 -5.97
C MET A 137 -13.92 11.77 -5.34
N ARG A 138 -13.32 12.77 -4.66
CA ARG A 138 -12.08 12.60 -3.89
C ARG A 138 -12.26 11.82 -2.58
N GLN A 139 -13.47 11.46 -2.23
CA GLN A 139 -13.85 10.62 -1.10
C GLN A 139 -14.59 9.41 -1.66
N ASP A 140 -14.54 8.30 -0.94
CA ASP A 140 -15.16 7.04 -1.34
C ASP A 140 -16.63 6.93 -0.89
N GLY A 141 -17.12 7.88 -0.08
CA GLY A 141 -18.53 8.00 0.29
C GLY A 141 -18.95 7.27 1.57
N ILE A 142 -17.97 6.86 2.40
CA ILE A 142 -18.20 6.38 3.78
C ILE A 142 -17.74 7.44 4.79
#